data_AF-A0A3B8P5C3-F1
#
_entry.id   AF-A0A3B8P5C3-F1
#
_cell.length_a   1.000
_cell.length_b   1.000
_cell.length_c   1.000
_cell.angle_alpha   90.00
_cell.angle_beta   90.00
_cell.angle_gamma   90.00
#
_symmetry.space_group_name_H-M   'P 1'
#
loop_
_entity.id
_entity.type
_entity.pdbx_description
1 polymer ?
#
loop_
_entity_poly.entity_id
_entity_poly.type
_entity_poly.pdbx_seq_one_letter_code
_entity_poly.pdbx_strand_id
1 'polypeptide(L)'
;MNQRYIGTKIILALAMTRLAYNEYRGWDLPADENGADEGYLVEYQDGGKPNHPGHAGYISWSPKEQFDAAYLPIGDVEGFQPHQVRVVAEKAQLDDMLGKLSTFMETDLFKGLPEKVQELRTAQRGAMREYSDLLGEIIELF
;
A
#
# COMPACT_ATOMS: atom_id res chain seq x y z
N MET A 1 7.20 5.69 -26.33
CA MET A 1 7.58 4.36 -25.78
C MET A 1 7.03 4.30 -24.38
N ASN A 2 6.40 3.19 -23.98
CA ASN A 2 5.83 3.02 -22.65
C ASN A 2 6.72 2.09 -21.83
N GLN A 3 7.06 2.49 -20.60
CA GLN A 3 7.84 1.71 -19.64
C GLN A 3 6.94 1.34 -18.46
N ARG A 4 7.13 0.14 -17.89
CA ARG A 4 6.39 -0.34 -16.71
C ARG A 4 7.21 -0.10 -15.44
N TYR A 5 6.55 0.36 -14.38
CA TYR A 5 7.15 0.67 -13.09
C TYR A 5 6.28 0.11 -11.95
N ILE A 6 6.92 -0.25 -10.83
CA ILE A 6 6.28 -0.54 -9.55
C ILE A 6 6.80 0.46 -8.52
N GLY A 7 5.92 0.96 -7.67
CA GLY A 7 6.26 1.92 -6.63
C GLY A 7 5.54 1.56 -5.34
N THR A 8 6.21 1.83 -4.23
CA THR A 8 5.68 1.62 -2.87
C THR A 8 5.74 2.94 -2.13
N LYS A 9 4.69 3.25 -1.35
CA LYS A 9 4.57 4.48 -0.56
C LYS A 9 4.02 4.19 0.81
N ILE A 10 4.50 4.91 1.82
CA ILE A 10 3.82 5.04 3.11
C ILE A 10 2.98 6.31 3.04
N ILE A 11 1.69 6.20 3.35
CA ILE A 11 0.73 7.29 3.17
C ILE A 11 -0.15 7.48 4.40
N LEU A 12 -0.68 8.68 4.56
CA LEU A 12 -1.90 8.93 5.32
C LEU A 12 -3.08 8.96 4.34
N ALA A 13 -4.23 8.46 4.78
CA ALA A 13 -5.47 8.50 4.01
C ALA A 13 -6.59 9.11 4.85
N LEU A 14 -7.31 10.06 4.26
CA LEU A 14 -8.51 10.65 4.84
C LEU A 14 -9.67 10.45 3.86
N ALA A 15 -10.73 9.77 4.31
CA ALA A 15 -11.93 9.57 3.50
C ALA A 15 -12.50 10.93 3.08
N MET A 16 -12.66 11.13 1.78
CA MET A 16 -13.02 12.42 1.21
C MET A 16 -13.64 12.19 -0.18
N THR A 17 -14.83 12.75 -0.42
CA THR A 17 -15.43 12.70 -1.77
C THR A 17 -14.63 13.54 -2.76
N ARG A 18 -14.79 13.26 -4.06
CA ARG A 18 -14.13 14.04 -5.10
C ARG A 18 -14.45 15.54 -5.01
N LEU A 19 -15.70 15.90 -4.76
CA LEU A 19 -16.09 17.30 -4.60
C LEU A 19 -15.39 17.94 -3.40
N ALA A 20 -15.43 17.30 -2.23
CA ALA A 20 -14.79 17.82 -1.02
C ALA A 20 -13.28 18.01 -1.20
N TYR A 21 -12.63 17.12 -1.95
CA TYR A 21 -11.21 17.29 -2.29
C TYR A 21 -10.96 18.48 -3.22
N ASN A 22 -11.77 18.66 -4.28
CA ASN A 22 -11.64 19.82 -5.16
C ASN A 22 -11.86 21.13 -4.39
N GLU A 23 -12.90 21.20 -3.54
CA GLU A 23 -13.16 22.35 -2.67
C GLU A 23 -11.98 22.61 -1.72
N TYR A 24 -11.42 21.56 -1.10
CA TYR A 24 -10.23 21.67 -0.25
C TYR A 24 -9.02 22.24 -1.01
N ARG A 25 -8.87 21.87 -2.29
CA ARG A 25 -7.82 22.39 -3.17
C ARG A 25 -8.10 23.77 -3.74
N GLY A 26 -9.30 24.32 -3.54
CA GLY A 26 -9.76 25.55 -4.19
C GLY A 26 -9.92 25.39 -5.70
N TRP A 27 -10.27 24.19 -6.16
CA TRP A 27 -10.50 23.86 -7.57
C TRP A 27 -11.99 23.71 -7.86
N ASP A 28 -12.40 24.09 -9.06
CA ASP A 28 -13.73 23.75 -9.57
C ASP A 28 -13.76 22.27 -9.94
N LEU A 29 -14.84 21.57 -9.56
CA LEU A 29 -15.08 20.21 -10.04
C LEU A 29 -15.36 20.24 -11.55
N PRO A 30 -14.63 19.44 -12.37
CA PRO A 30 -14.93 19.31 -13.79
C PRO A 30 -16.38 18.87 -14.03
N ALA A 31 -17.05 19.47 -15.02
CA ALA A 31 -18.47 19.23 -15.28
C ALA A 31 -18.81 17.78 -15.69
N ASP A 32 -17.82 17.01 -16.14
CA ASP A 32 -17.90 15.61 -16.52
C ASP A 32 -17.50 14.64 -15.39
N GLU A 33 -17.18 15.14 -14.20
CA GLU A 33 -16.86 14.33 -13.02
C GLU A 33 -18.00 14.27 -12.00
N ASN A 34 -18.17 13.11 -11.38
CA ASN A 34 -19.14 12.94 -10.30
C ASN A 34 -18.53 13.34 -8.94
N GLY A 35 -19.02 14.44 -8.39
CA GLY A 35 -18.57 14.97 -7.10
C GLY A 35 -18.83 14.05 -5.90
N ALA A 36 -19.82 13.17 -6.00
CA ALA A 36 -20.17 12.21 -4.95
C ALA A 36 -19.29 10.95 -4.96
N ASP A 37 -18.36 10.82 -5.91
CA ASP A 37 -17.45 9.67 -5.96
C ASP A 37 -16.68 9.56 -4.64
N GLU A 38 -16.79 8.37 -4.03
CA GLU A 38 -16.07 8.04 -2.81
C GLU A 38 -14.59 7.85 -3.11
N GLY A 39 -13.76 8.28 -2.17
CA GLY A 39 -12.32 8.16 -2.27
C GLY A 39 -11.62 8.69 -1.03
N TYR A 40 -10.34 8.94 -1.21
CA TYR A 40 -9.45 9.34 -0.13
C TYR A 40 -8.52 10.44 -0.61
N LEU A 41 -8.36 11.48 0.21
CA LEU A 41 -7.15 12.30 0.16
C LEU A 41 -6.00 11.43 0.66
N VAL A 42 -4.94 11.34 -0.13
CA VAL A 42 -3.73 10.58 0.19
C VAL A 42 -2.57 11.55 0.37
N GLU A 43 -1.84 11.46 1.48
CA GLU A 43 -0.63 12.25 1.74
C GLU A 43 0.60 11.34 1.85
N TYR A 44 1.65 11.61 1.07
CA TYR A 44 2.89 10.82 1.12
C TYR A 44 3.73 11.15 2.35
N GLN A 45 4.05 10.12 3.15
CA GLN A 45 4.85 10.26 4.37
C GLN A 45 6.34 9.98 4.15
N ASP A 46 6.71 9.43 3.00
CA ASP A 46 8.10 9.04 2.69
C ASP A 46 8.85 10.02 1.78
N GLY A 47 8.38 11.28 1.77
CA GLY A 47 9.04 12.41 1.13
C GLY A 47 8.32 12.95 -0.10
N GLY A 48 9.06 13.72 -0.90
CA GLY A 48 8.51 14.52 -1.99
C GLY A 48 8.18 15.94 -1.55
N LYS A 49 8.15 16.87 -2.51
CA LYS A 49 7.81 18.27 -2.25
C LYS A 49 6.29 18.36 -2.00
N PRO A 50 5.82 18.99 -0.90
CA PRO A 50 4.40 19.21 -0.70
C PRO A 50 3.82 20.09 -1.81
N ASN A 51 2.55 19.85 -2.15
CA ASN A 51 1.79 20.60 -3.14
C ASN A 51 0.61 21.37 -2.52
N HIS A 52 0.53 21.40 -1.18
CA HIS A 52 -0.50 22.12 -0.41
C HIS A 52 0.11 22.69 0.88
N PRO A 53 -0.19 23.95 1.27
CA PRO A 53 0.43 24.59 2.43
C PRO A 53 0.04 23.97 3.78
N GLY A 54 -1.08 23.26 3.85
CA GLY A 54 -1.56 22.57 5.05
C GLY A 54 -1.01 21.15 5.26
N HIS A 55 -0.12 20.69 4.38
CA HIS A 55 0.41 19.33 4.41
C HIS A 55 1.94 19.32 4.34
N ALA A 56 2.55 18.34 5.01
CA ALA A 56 4.00 18.15 5.00
C ALA A 56 4.43 17.35 3.75
N GLY A 57 3.58 16.43 3.32
CA GLY A 57 3.77 15.58 2.15
C GLY A 57 3.06 16.09 0.89
N TYR A 58 3.33 15.40 -0.22
CA TYR A 58 2.54 15.57 -1.44
C TYR A 58 1.15 14.96 -1.23
N ILE A 59 0.10 15.73 -1.53
CA ILE A 59 -1.28 15.23 -1.48
C ILE A 59 -1.87 14.97 -2.87
N SER A 60 -2.66 13.91 -2.96
CA SER A 60 -3.48 13.57 -4.13
C SER A 60 -4.86 13.06 -3.66
N TRP A 61 -5.75 12.80 -4.62
CA TRP A 61 -7.00 12.10 -4.35
C TRP A 61 -7.01 10.78 -5.12
N SER A 62 -7.42 9.71 -4.44
CA SER A 62 -7.54 8.38 -5.00
C SER A 62 -8.99 7.93 -4.90
N PRO A 63 -9.64 7.52 -6.01
CA PRO A 63 -10.97 6.95 -5.92
C PRO A 63 -10.95 5.65 -5.12
N LYS A 64 -12.05 5.37 -4.41
CA LYS A 64 -12.12 4.31 -3.39
C LYS A 64 -11.66 2.95 -3.89
N GLU A 65 -12.15 2.51 -5.05
CA GLU A 65 -11.78 1.21 -5.61
C GLU A 65 -10.27 1.10 -5.90
N GLN A 66 -9.67 2.17 -6.44
CA GLN A 66 -8.24 2.19 -6.73
C GLN A 66 -7.42 2.27 -5.44
N PHE A 67 -7.91 2.98 -4.42
CA PHE A 67 -7.28 3.03 -3.11
C PHE A 67 -7.29 1.66 -2.43
N ASP A 68 -8.47 1.05 -2.32
CA ASP A 68 -8.67 -0.25 -1.66
C ASP A 68 -7.87 -1.37 -2.36
N ALA A 69 -7.64 -1.26 -3.68
CA ALA A 69 -6.83 -2.21 -4.43
C ALA A 69 -5.31 -1.99 -4.28
N ALA A 70 -4.86 -0.77 -3.99
CA ALA A 70 -3.44 -0.39 -4.02
C ALA A 70 -2.79 -0.29 -2.63
N TYR A 71 -3.56 0.06 -1.59
CA TYR A 71 -3.01 0.35 -0.26
C TYR A 71 -3.45 -0.68 0.77
N LEU A 72 -2.53 -0.96 1.70
CA LEU A 72 -2.74 -1.88 2.82
C LEU A 72 -2.67 -1.08 4.13
N PRO A 73 -3.56 -1.34 5.10
CA PRO A 73 -3.41 -0.77 6.42
C PRO A 73 -2.18 -1.38 7.12
N ILE A 74 -1.37 -0.52 7.75
CA ILE A 74 -0.17 -0.95 8.49
C ILE A 74 -0.37 -0.97 10.01
N GLY A 75 -1.60 -0.69 10.48
CA GLY A 75 -1.94 -0.58 11.89
C GLY A 75 -1.65 0.80 12.48
N ASP A 76 -1.81 0.90 13.79
CA ASP A 76 -1.42 2.09 14.55
C ASP A 76 0.09 2.10 14.75
N VAL A 77 0.71 3.22 14.37
CA VAL A 77 2.15 3.45 14.46
C VAL A 77 2.44 4.77 15.19
N GLU A 78 1.48 5.26 15.99
CA GLU A 78 1.67 6.43 16.82
C GLU A 78 2.89 6.25 17.75
N GLY A 79 3.75 7.27 17.81
CA GLY A 79 4.98 7.24 18.61
C GLY A 79 6.19 6.56 17.94
N PHE A 80 6.00 5.87 16.81
CA PHE A 80 7.10 5.22 16.11
C PHE A 80 7.93 6.25 15.33
N GLN A 81 9.25 6.08 15.33
CA GLN A 81 10.16 6.86 14.50
C GLN A 81 10.02 6.46 13.02
N PRO A 82 10.36 7.32 12.05
CA PRO A 82 10.17 7.04 10.63
C PRO A 82 10.79 5.72 10.13
N HIS A 83 11.94 5.33 10.69
CA HIS A 83 12.59 4.06 10.35
C HIS A 83 11.87 2.84 10.96
N GLN A 84 11.25 2.99 12.13
CA GLN A 84 10.43 1.94 12.76
C GLN A 84 9.12 1.74 11.98
N VAL A 85 8.45 2.84 11.58
CA VAL A 85 7.26 2.79 10.70
C VAL A 85 7.58 2.05 9.39
N ARG A 86 8.78 2.24 8.84
CA ARG A 86 9.21 1.53 7.62
C ARG A 86 9.26 0.01 7.82
N VAL A 87 9.76 -0.46 8.97
CA VAL A 87 9.81 -1.90 9.31
C VAL A 87 8.40 -2.47 9.46
N VAL A 88 7.48 -1.75 10.13
CA VAL A 88 6.07 -2.15 10.25
C VAL A 88 5.41 -2.24 8.86
N ALA A 89 5.62 -1.23 8.01
CA ALA A 89 5.06 -1.20 6.66
C ALA A 89 5.61 -2.31 5.77
N GLU A 90 6.90 -2.61 5.90
CA GLU A 90 7.55 -3.72 5.19
C GLU A 90 6.96 -5.07 5.60
N LYS A 91 6.79 -5.31 6.91
CA LYS A 91 6.16 -6.52 7.42
C LYS A 91 4.74 -6.69 6.87
N ALA A 92 3.93 -5.63 6.93
CA ALA A 92 2.55 -5.66 6.42
C ALA A 92 2.48 -6.01 4.92
N GLN A 93 3.38 -5.46 4.10
CA GLN A 93 3.48 -5.80 2.68
C GLN A 93 3.91 -7.24 2.47
N LEU A 94 4.90 -7.70 3.24
CA LEU A 94 5.39 -9.08 3.14
C LEU A 94 4.31 -10.09 3.55
N ASP A 95 3.54 -9.80 4.59
CA ASP A 95 2.43 -10.64 5.06
C ASP A 95 1.31 -10.74 4.02
N ASP A 96 0.91 -9.62 3.40
CA ASP A 96 -0.06 -9.62 2.31
C ASP A 96 0.44 -10.43 1.10
N MET A 97 1.70 -10.23 0.69
CA MET A 97 2.31 -11.01 -0.39
C MET A 97 2.39 -12.50 -0.04
N LEU A 98 2.73 -12.84 1.21
CA LEU A 98 2.80 -14.21 1.70
C LEU A 98 1.41 -14.87 1.71
N GLY A 99 0.38 -14.15 2.14
CA GLY A 99 -1.01 -14.60 2.09
C GLY A 99 -1.47 -14.86 0.66
N LYS A 100 -1.22 -13.92 -0.26
CA LYS A 100 -1.54 -14.08 -1.69
C LYS A 100 -0.81 -15.26 -2.33
N LEU A 101 0.49 -15.42 -2.05
CA LEU A 101 1.27 -16.57 -2.52
C LEU A 101 0.71 -17.87 -1.97
N SER A 102 0.40 -17.92 -0.67
CA SER A 102 -0.16 -19.11 -0.03
C SER A 102 -1.50 -19.50 -0.66
N THR A 103 -2.41 -18.55 -0.85
CA THR A 103 -3.69 -18.79 -1.54
C THR A 103 -3.49 -19.28 -2.97
N PHE A 104 -2.57 -18.67 -3.72
CA PHE A 104 -2.25 -19.10 -5.09
C PHE A 104 -1.77 -20.56 -5.13
N MET A 105 -0.94 -20.96 -4.17
CA MET A 105 -0.39 -22.32 -4.10
C MET A 105 -1.44 -23.41 -3.85
N GLU A 106 -2.62 -23.06 -3.33
CA GLU A 106 -3.73 -24.02 -3.15
C GLU A 106 -4.55 -24.25 -4.44
N THR A 107 -4.37 -23.41 -5.45
CA THR A 107 -5.14 -23.47 -6.71
C THR A 107 -4.69 -24.61 -7.61
N ASP A 108 -5.60 -25.13 -8.44
CA ASP A 108 -5.25 -26.14 -9.45
C ASP A 108 -4.29 -25.60 -10.52
N LEU A 109 -4.33 -24.28 -10.75
CA LEU A 109 -3.36 -23.61 -11.62
C LEU A 109 -1.93 -23.82 -11.11
N PHE A 110 -1.69 -23.67 -9.80
CA PHE A 110 -0.38 -23.90 -9.21
C PHE A 110 0.04 -25.37 -9.32
N LYS A 111 -0.87 -26.31 -9.03
CA LYS A 111 -0.61 -27.76 -9.11
C LYS A 111 -0.24 -28.22 -10.53
N GLY A 112 -0.74 -27.51 -11.55
CA GLY A 112 -0.41 -27.74 -12.95
C GLY A 112 0.92 -27.14 -13.43
N LEU A 113 1.63 -26.36 -12.60
CA LEU A 113 2.92 -25.76 -12.98
C LEU A 113 4.04 -26.80 -13.03
N PRO A 114 5.16 -26.52 -13.72
CA PRO A 114 6.34 -27.40 -13.69
C PRO A 114 6.82 -27.65 -12.25
N GLU A 115 7.23 -28.89 -11.95
CA GLU A 115 7.64 -29.30 -10.59
C GLU A 115 8.69 -28.36 -9.99
N LYS A 116 9.69 -27.95 -10.79
CA LYS A 116 10.72 -27.02 -10.32
C LYS A 116 10.16 -25.64 -9.94
N VAL A 117 9.12 -25.18 -10.64
CA VAL A 117 8.45 -23.91 -10.29
C VAL A 117 7.70 -24.07 -8.97
N GLN A 118 7.03 -25.22 -8.75
CA GLN A 118 6.34 -25.50 -7.49
C GLN A 118 7.33 -25.56 -6.30
N GLU A 119 8.47 -26.22 -6.49
CA GLU A 119 9.55 -26.30 -5.50
C GLU A 119 10.08 -24.89 -5.15
N LEU A 120 10.41 -24.08 -6.16
CA LEU A 120 10.92 -22.73 -5.96
C LEU A 120 9.91 -21.80 -5.29
N ARG A 121 8.61 -21.91 -5.60
CA ARG A 121 7.55 -21.14 -4.92
C ARG A 121 7.35 -21.59 -3.48
N THR A 122 7.52 -22.88 -3.20
CA THR A 122 7.50 -23.40 -1.83
C THR A 122 8.66 -22.85 -1.02
N ALA A 123 9.86 -22.84 -1.59
CA ALA A 123 11.03 -22.22 -0.97
C ALA A 123 10.84 -20.70 -0.77
N GLN A 124 10.29 -20.00 -1.77
CA GLN A 124 9.95 -18.58 -1.67
C GLN A 124 9.01 -18.32 -0.48
N ARG A 125 7.93 -19.10 -0.34
CA ARG A 125 6.98 -18.98 0.78
C ARG A 125 7.68 -19.18 2.13
N GLY A 126 8.58 -20.15 2.23
CA GLY A 126 9.39 -20.39 3.43
C GLY A 126 10.24 -19.17 3.80
N ALA A 127 11.04 -18.66 2.86
CA ALA A 127 11.90 -17.50 3.08
C ALA A 127 11.11 -16.23 3.43
N MET A 128 9.96 -16.01 2.79
CA MET A 128 9.08 -14.87 3.12
C MET A 128 8.51 -14.97 4.54
N ARG A 129 8.20 -16.19 5.02
CA ARG A 129 7.74 -16.40 6.39
C ARG A 129 8.84 -16.11 7.39
N GLU A 130 10.02 -16.70 7.21
CA GLU A 130 11.18 -16.45 8.08
C GLU A 130 11.50 -14.95 8.14
N TYR A 131 11.42 -14.26 7.00
CA TYR A 131 11.65 -12.82 6.97
C TYR A 131 10.56 -12.03 7.73
N SER A 132 9.28 -12.40 7.57
CA SER A 132 8.19 -11.76 8.32
C SER A 132 8.32 -11.97 9.83
N ASP A 133 8.71 -13.17 10.26
CA ASP A 133 8.91 -13.50 11.68
C ASP A 133 10.02 -12.62 12.28
N LEU A 134 11.15 -12.45 11.58
CA LEU A 134 12.23 -11.54 11.99
C LEU A 134 11.77 -10.09 12.11
N LEU A 135 10.98 -9.60 11.13
CA LEU A 135 10.44 -8.24 11.22
C LEU A 135 9.49 -8.10 12.41
N GLY A 136 8.73 -9.15 12.76
CA GLY A 136 7.91 -9.20 13.96
C GLY A 136 8.73 -9.04 15.23
N GLU A 137 9.79 -9.84 15.39
CA GLU A 137 10.70 -9.74 16.54
C GLU A 137 11.35 -8.35 16.65
N ILE A 138 11.73 -7.74 15.53
CA ILE A 138 12.29 -6.38 15.52
C ILE A 138 11.26 -5.35 15.99
N ILE A 139 10.00 -5.46 15.55
CA ILE A 139 8.93 -4.52 15.92
C ILE A 139 8.64 -4.59 17.42
N GLU A 140 8.73 -5.77 18.04
CA GLU A 140 8.55 -5.93 19.50
C GLU A 140 9.64 -5.22 20.34
N LEU A 141 10.75 -4.81 19.72
CA LEU A 141 11.85 -4.11 20.39
C LEU A 141 11.76 -2.57 20.25
N PHE A 142 10.75 -2.05 19.55
CA PHE A 142 10.54 -0.62 19.34
C PHE A 142 9.83 0.03 20.53
#